data_AF-A0A5C9D6I3-F1
#
_entry.id   AF-A0A5C9D6I3-F1
#
_cell.length_a   1.000
_cell.length_b   1.000
_cell.length_c   1.000
_cell.angle_alpha   90.00
_cell.angle_beta   90.00
_cell.angle_gamma   90.00
#
_symmetry.space_group_name_H-M   'P 1'
#
loop_
_entity.id
_entity.type
_entity.pdbx_description
1 polymer ?
#
loop_
_entity_poly.entity_id
_entity_poly.type
_entity_poly.pdbx_seq_one_letter_code
_entity_poly.pdbx_strand_id
1 'polypeptide(L)'
;MCPDDALLSSFVDGEVPSPWKERLEAHVEKCPRCDGKLKAFGSLSSLLQRDAAGPENSALEAAKYRIDARLGSLGKPAPYAQGSGLVARLSSLLGRRIVVPMPYLAGGILALVFMAGITLGFLSPVARASRLLASASKTLPASQASYETIVQYMRQHAVDAVMIEMPSSAAFSQMGIPVFVSYGEPLIEMVPSAAQGGGSFR
;
A
#
# COMPACT_ATOMS: atom_id res chain seq x y z
N MET A 1 30.80 10.65 34.31
CA MET A 1 30.30 11.12 33.00
C MET A 1 28.79 11.22 33.07
N CYS A 2 28.19 12.22 32.40
CA CYS A 2 26.74 12.33 32.31
C CYS A 2 26.21 11.39 31.21
N PRO A 3 25.03 10.77 31.41
CA PRO A 3 24.35 10.03 30.35
C PRO A 3 23.92 10.97 29.22
N ASP A 4 23.66 10.38 28.05
CA ASP A 4 23.15 11.08 26.88
C ASP A 4 21.68 11.51 27.08
N ASP A 5 21.26 12.56 26.37
CA ASP A 5 19.94 13.16 26.50
C ASP A 5 18.83 12.21 26.01
N ALA A 6 19.12 11.38 25.01
CA ALA A 6 18.20 10.32 24.57
C ALA A 6 17.94 9.28 25.67
N LEU A 7 18.96 8.94 26.46
CA LEU A 7 18.82 8.00 27.57
C LEU A 7 18.08 8.61 28.76
N LEU A 8 18.24 9.91 28.99
CA LEU A 8 17.46 10.63 30.00
C LEU A 8 15.98 10.77 29.60
N SER A 9 15.69 10.98 28.31
CA SER A 9 14.30 11.01 27.82
C SER A 9 13.62 9.66 27.99
N SER A 10 14.24 8.57 27.53
CA SER A 10 13.66 7.22 27.65
C SER A 10 13.48 6.80 29.12
N PHE A 11 14.30 7.32 30.03
CA PHE A 11 14.12 7.12 31.46
C PHE A 11 12.84 7.80 32.00
N VAL A 12 12.51 9.02 31.53
CA VAL A 12 11.25 9.71 31.87
C VAL A 12 10.05 8.96 31.33
N ASP A 13 10.17 8.38 30.12
CA ASP A 13 9.11 7.61 29.47
C ASP A 13 8.96 6.19 30.04
N GLY A 14 9.85 5.76 30.95
CA GLY A 14 9.81 4.45 31.61
C GLY A 14 10.29 3.29 30.73
N GLU A 15 10.96 3.58 29.62
CA GLU A 15 11.42 2.58 28.64
C GLU A 15 12.78 1.97 28.98
N VAL A 16 13.48 2.48 30.01
CA VAL A 16 14.80 1.98 30.39
C VAL A 16 14.67 0.70 31.26
N PRO A 17 15.20 -0.45 30.80
CA PRO A 17 15.15 -1.69 31.56
C PRO A 17 16.15 -1.71 32.72
N SER A 18 15.89 -2.57 33.72
CA SER A 18 16.91 -2.95 34.70
C SER A 18 18.08 -3.67 33.98
N PRO A 19 19.35 -3.43 34.36
CA PRO A 19 19.86 -2.70 35.54
C PRO A 19 20.17 -1.22 35.31
N TRP A 20 19.92 -0.71 34.10
CA TRP A 20 20.29 0.66 33.73
C TRP A 20 19.45 1.72 34.46
N LYS A 21 18.19 1.39 34.73
CA LYS A 21 17.29 2.22 35.53
C LYS A 21 17.88 2.57 36.90
N GLU A 22 18.32 1.56 37.65
CA GLU A 22 18.91 1.73 39.00
C GLU A 22 20.19 2.57 38.96
N ARG A 23 21.03 2.39 37.93
CA ARG A 23 22.26 3.18 37.75
C ARG A 23 21.96 4.64 37.43
N LEU A 24 20.91 4.91 36.65
CA LEU A 24 20.45 6.27 36.34
C LEU A 24 19.86 6.95 37.57
N GLU A 25 19.04 6.25 38.35
CA GLU A 25 18.50 6.75 39.62
C GLU A 25 19.63 7.18 40.57
N ALA A 26 20.60 6.28 40.81
CA ALA A 26 21.76 6.59 41.64
C ALA A 26 22.66 7.71 41.08
N HIS A 27 22.69 7.89 39.75
CA HIS A 27 23.44 8.97 39.11
C HIS A 27 22.73 10.32 39.26
N VAL A 28 21.42 10.35 39.05
CA VAL A 28 20.59 11.56 39.14
C VAL A 28 20.60 12.14 40.55
N GLU A 29 20.54 11.27 41.57
CA GLU A 29 20.67 11.68 42.99
C GLU A 29 21.98 12.46 43.26
N LYS A 30 23.05 12.15 42.53
CA LYS A 30 24.38 12.74 42.74
C LYS A 30 24.72 13.86 41.74
N CYS A 31 23.95 14.00 40.67
CA CYS A 31 24.25 14.92 39.57
C CYS A 31 23.14 15.98 39.40
N PRO A 32 23.32 17.22 39.91
CA PRO A 32 22.28 18.26 39.85
C PRO A 32 21.95 18.69 38.42
N ARG A 33 22.90 18.53 37.48
CA ARG A 33 22.68 18.82 36.06
C ARG A 33 21.68 17.84 35.43
N CYS A 34 21.79 16.56 35.74
CA CYS A 34 20.90 15.52 35.21
C CYS A 34 19.53 15.59 35.89
N ASP A 35 19.46 15.87 37.20
CA ASP A 35 18.21 16.15 37.91
C ASP A 35 17.44 17.34 37.31
N GLY A 36 18.13 18.44 37.03
CA GLY A 36 17.53 19.60 36.37
C GLY A 36 16.95 19.29 34.99
N LYS A 37 17.64 18.47 34.19
CA LYS A 37 17.15 18.02 32.87
C LYS A 37 15.91 17.15 32.99
N LEU A 38 15.89 16.20 33.94
CA LEU A 38 14.72 15.34 34.16
C LEU A 38 13.49 16.14 34.60
N LYS A 39 13.68 17.13 35.48
CA LYS A 39 12.61 18.05 35.88
C LYS A 39 12.09 18.86 34.69
N ALA A 40 12.97 19.32 33.80
CA ALA A 40 12.57 20.02 32.59
C ALA A 40 11.73 19.14 31.67
N PHE A 41 12.17 17.90 31.39
CA PHE A 41 11.40 16.93 30.60
C PHE A 41 10.05 16.60 31.23
N GLY A 42 10.00 16.37 32.54
CA GLY A 42 8.74 16.14 33.27
C GLY A 42 7.79 17.34 33.19
N SER A 43 8.31 18.56 33.31
CA SER A 43 7.50 19.78 33.19
C SER A 43 6.92 19.94 31.78
N LEU A 44 7.72 19.70 30.74
CA LEU A 44 7.29 19.76 29.35
C LEU A 44 6.22 18.72 29.05
N SER A 45 6.42 17.47 29.49
CA SER A 45 5.44 16.39 29.35
C SER A 45 4.11 16.74 30.01
N SER A 46 4.15 17.31 31.22
CA SER A 46 2.94 17.75 31.91
C SER A 46 2.21 18.90 31.21
N LEU A 47 2.93 19.83 30.57
CA LEU A 47 2.34 20.92 29.80
C LEU A 47 1.66 20.39 28.53
N LEU A 48 2.34 19.51 27.78
CA LEU A 48 1.79 18.89 26.58
C LEU A 48 0.54 18.05 26.87
N GLN A 49 0.52 17.33 27.99
CA GLN A 49 -0.66 16.57 28.41
C GLN A 49 -1.84 17.48 28.79
N ARG A 50 -1.59 18.64 29.38
CA ARG A 50 -2.64 19.62 29.69
C ARG A 50 -3.25 20.22 28.42
N ASP A 51 -2.43 20.52 27.42
CA ASP A 51 -2.91 21.07 26.15
C ASP A 51 -3.67 20.01 25.34
N ALA A 52 -3.23 18.74 25.36
CA ALA A 52 -3.95 17.62 24.76
C ALA A 52 -5.33 17.37 25.42
N ALA A 53 -5.49 17.75 26.69
CA ALA A 53 -6.78 17.68 27.40
C ALA A 53 -7.73 18.85 27.05
N GLY A 54 -7.32 19.75 26.16
CA GLY A 54 -8.04 20.97 25.80
C GLY A 54 -9.42 20.79 25.14
N PRO A 55 -10.07 21.92 24.75
CA PRO A 55 -11.44 21.94 24.21
C PRO A 55 -11.62 21.12 22.92
N GLU A 56 -10.53 20.74 22.27
CA GLU A 56 -10.51 19.82 21.13
C GLU A 56 -11.15 18.45 21.45
N ASN A 57 -11.08 17.98 22.71
CA ASN A 57 -11.76 16.76 23.12
C ASN A 57 -13.28 16.87 23.00
N SER A 58 -13.86 18.04 23.29
CA SER A 58 -15.30 18.26 23.10
C SER A 58 -15.69 18.28 21.61
N ALA A 59 -14.82 18.82 20.76
CA ALA A 59 -15.01 18.82 19.31
C ALA A 59 -14.86 17.40 18.73
N LEU A 60 -13.95 16.60 19.28
CA LEU A 60 -13.70 15.21 18.92
C LEU A 60 -14.89 14.32 19.33
N GLU A 61 -15.45 14.49 20.52
CA GLU A 61 -16.67 13.81 20.94
C GLU A 61 -17.89 14.21 20.08
N ALA A 62 -18.02 15.49 19.75
CA ALA A 62 -19.06 15.96 18.82
C ALA A 62 -18.85 15.41 17.39
N ALA A 63 -17.61 15.16 16.97
CA ALA A 63 -17.30 14.53 15.70
C ALA A 63 -17.63 13.03 15.72
N LYS A 64 -17.27 12.30 16.79
CA LYS A 64 -17.65 10.89 17.00
C LYS A 64 -19.15 10.72 16.93
N TYR A 65 -19.91 11.53 17.67
CA TYR A 65 -21.38 11.49 17.65
C TYR A 65 -21.94 11.71 16.23
N ARG A 66 -21.38 12.63 15.45
CA ARG A 66 -21.78 12.87 14.05
C ARG A 66 -21.48 11.68 13.14
N ILE A 67 -20.34 11.01 13.35
CA ILE A 67 -19.94 9.82 12.58
C ILE A 67 -20.88 8.65 12.93
N ASP A 68 -21.14 8.41 14.21
CA ASP A 68 -22.03 7.36 14.68
C ASP A 68 -23.47 7.57 14.18
N ALA A 69 -23.97 8.81 14.18
CA ALA A 69 -25.27 9.13 13.62
C ALA A 69 -25.35 8.80 12.12
N ARG A 70 -24.29 9.08 11.35
CA ARG A 70 -24.22 8.75 9.92
C ARG A 70 -24.10 7.25 9.67
N LEU A 71 -23.26 6.54 10.42
CA LEU A 71 -23.12 5.08 10.31
C LEU A 71 -24.39 4.34 10.75
N GLY A 72 -25.05 4.79 11.81
CA GLY A 72 -26.33 4.25 12.26
C GLY A 72 -27.46 4.45 11.24
N SER A 73 -27.39 5.52 10.44
CA SER A 73 -28.33 5.75 9.34
C SER A 73 -28.04 4.88 8.10
N LEU A 74 -26.78 4.50 7.87
CA LEU A 74 -26.38 3.56 6.80
C LEU A 74 -26.76 2.10 7.12
N GLY A 75 -26.95 1.77 8.41
CA GLY A 75 -27.35 0.45 8.87
C GLY A 75 -28.86 0.21 8.94
N LYS A 76 -29.69 1.25 8.78
CA LYS A 76 -31.15 1.07 8.65
C LYS A 76 -31.45 0.84 7.17
N PRO A 77 -31.83 -0.39 6.77
CA PRO A 77 -32.38 -0.56 5.42
C PRO A 77 -33.55 0.41 5.29
N ALA A 78 -33.50 1.24 4.24
CA ALA A 78 -34.63 2.08 3.87
C ALA A 78 -35.91 1.23 3.93
N PRO A 79 -37.03 1.73 4.46
CA PRO A 79 -38.29 1.00 4.41
C PRO A 79 -38.61 0.76 2.93
N TYR A 80 -38.33 -0.47 2.50
CA TYR A 80 -38.37 -0.87 1.10
C TYR A 80 -39.81 -0.81 0.63
N ALA A 81 -39.99 -0.20 -0.55
CA ALA A 81 -41.25 -0.16 -1.27
C ALA A 81 -41.91 -1.55 -1.29
N GLN A 82 -43.23 -1.57 -1.03
CA GLN A 82 -44.12 -2.70 -1.24
C GLN A 82 -43.99 -3.21 -2.70
N GLY A 83 -43.10 -4.17 -2.93
CA GLY A 83 -42.96 -4.88 -4.19
C GLY A 83 -42.92 -6.38 -3.93
N SER A 84 -43.98 -7.08 -4.30
CA SER A 84 -44.19 -8.52 -4.08
C SER A 84 -43.32 -9.41 -4.99
N GLY A 85 -42.00 -9.27 -4.93
CA GLY A 85 -41.06 -10.04 -5.74
C GLY A 85 -40.10 -10.90 -4.92
N LEU A 86 -39.61 -12.00 -5.49
CA LEU A 86 -38.55 -12.87 -4.94
C LEU A 86 -37.33 -12.08 -4.44
N VAL A 87 -37.02 -10.95 -5.08
CA VAL A 87 -35.91 -10.05 -4.73
C VAL A 87 -36.08 -9.42 -3.34
N ALA A 88 -37.31 -9.09 -2.93
CA ALA A 88 -37.60 -8.52 -1.60
C ALA A 88 -37.44 -9.55 -0.47
N ARG A 89 -37.68 -10.85 -0.75
CA ARG A 89 -37.43 -11.93 0.21
C ARG A 89 -35.93 -12.23 0.35
N LEU A 90 -35.17 -12.13 -0.73
CA LEU A 90 -33.72 -12.28 -0.70
C LEU A 90 -33.05 -11.13 0.06
N SER A 91 -33.44 -9.87 -0.17
CA SER A 91 -32.86 -8.72 0.55
C SER A 91 -33.12 -8.75 2.06
N SER A 92 -34.30 -9.24 2.50
CA SER A 92 -34.61 -9.43 3.92
C SER A 92 -33.75 -10.52 4.59
N LEU A 93 -33.23 -11.49 3.83
CA LEU A 93 -32.35 -12.53 4.35
C LEU A 93 -30.87 -12.11 4.33
N LEU A 94 -30.46 -11.25 3.39
CA LEU A 94 -29.10 -10.70 3.33
C LEU A 94 -28.81 -9.64 4.40
N GLY A 95 -29.84 -8.95 4.92
CA GLY A 95 -29.67 -7.95 5.99
C GLY A 95 -29.50 -8.54 7.41
N ARG A 96 -29.71 -9.85 7.58
CA ARG A 96 -29.65 -10.50 8.89
C ARG A 96 -28.23 -11.01 9.13
N ARG A 97 -27.48 -10.35 10.03
CA ARG A 97 -26.17 -10.84 10.49
C ARG A 97 -26.36 -12.15 11.24
N ILE A 98 -26.18 -13.27 10.56
CA ILE A 98 -26.20 -14.60 11.16
C ILE A 98 -24.75 -14.95 11.49
N VAL A 99 -24.46 -15.14 12.78
CA VAL A 99 -23.15 -15.61 13.24
C VAL A 99 -23.14 -17.13 13.09
N VAL A 100 -22.52 -17.61 12.02
CA VAL A 100 -22.36 -19.04 11.75
C VAL A 100 -20.96 -19.47 12.19
N PRO A 101 -20.80 -20.57 12.94
CA PRO A 101 -19.48 -21.09 13.29
C PRO A 101 -18.67 -21.39 12.02
N MET A 102 -17.39 -21.02 12.06
CA MET A 102 -16.41 -21.14 10.97
C MET A 102 -16.45 -22.48 10.18
N PRO A 103 -16.58 -23.67 10.81
CA PRO A 103 -16.58 -24.94 10.05
C PRO A 103 -17.75 -25.07 9.07
N TYR A 104 -18.92 -24.51 9.38
CA TYR A 104 -20.09 -24.60 8.49
C TYR A 104 -19.97 -23.67 7.28
N LEU A 105 -19.29 -22.53 7.43
CA LEU A 105 -19.05 -21.60 6.33
C LEU A 105 -18.13 -22.26 5.28
N ALA A 106 -17.03 -22.86 5.73
CA ALA A 106 -16.11 -23.59 4.86
C ALA A 106 -16.82 -24.74 4.12
N GLY A 107 -17.63 -25.53 4.84
CA GLY A 107 -18.42 -26.62 4.23
C GLY A 107 -19.45 -26.12 3.20
N GLY A 108 -20.14 -25.02 3.50
CA GLY A 108 -21.13 -24.43 2.60
C GLY A 108 -20.54 -23.90 1.30
N ILE A 109 -19.38 -23.22 1.36
CA ILE A 109 -18.67 -22.76 0.16
C ILE A 109 -18.25 -23.95 -0.69
N LEU A 110 -17.68 -24.99 -0.09
CA LEU A 110 -17.17 -26.15 -0.81
C LEU A 110 -18.32 -26.90 -1.51
N ALA A 111 -19.47 -27.05 -0.85
CA ALA A 111 -20.67 -27.63 -1.44
C ALA A 111 -21.20 -26.81 -2.63
N LEU A 112 -21.20 -25.47 -2.52
CA LEU A 112 -21.61 -24.58 -3.61
C LEU A 112 -20.69 -24.69 -4.82
N VAL A 113 -19.37 -24.67 -4.60
CA VAL A 113 -18.37 -24.83 -5.67
C VAL A 113 -18.52 -26.19 -6.35
N PHE A 114 -18.74 -27.26 -5.58
CA PHE A 114 -18.95 -28.60 -6.11
C PHE A 114 -20.22 -28.68 -6.97
N MET A 115 -21.34 -28.13 -6.48
CA MET A 115 -22.60 -28.11 -7.24
C MET A 115 -22.53 -27.22 -8.48
N ALA A 116 -21.86 -26.07 -8.40
CA ALA A 116 -21.59 -25.21 -9.55
C ALA A 116 -20.70 -25.93 -10.59
N GLY A 117 -19.66 -26.63 -10.15
CA GLY A 117 -18.80 -27.42 -11.01
C GLY A 117 -19.53 -28.57 -11.72
N ILE A 118 -20.42 -29.29 -11.01
CA ILE A 118 -21.23 -30.36 -11.61
C ILE A 118 -22.21 -29.79 -12.64
N THR A 119 -22.93 -28.72 -12.30
CA THR A 119 -23.91 -28.12 -13.21
C THR A 119 -23.24 -27.53 -14.45
N LEU A 120 -22.10 -26.84 -14.32
CA LEU A 120 -21.33 -26.38 -15.47
C LEU A 120 -20.71 -27.54 -16.26
N GLY A 121 -20.21 -28.58 -15.61
CA GLY A 121 -19.56 -29.72 -16.27
C GLY A 121 -20.52 -30.59 -17.09
N PHE A 122 -21.77 -30.76 -16.64
CA PHE A 122 -22.77 -31.57 -17.34
C PHE A 122 -23.58 -30.79 -18.37
N LEU A 123 -23.80 -29.48 -18.18
CA LEU A 123 -24.64 -28.68 -19.08
C LEU A 123 -23.86 -27.77 -20.05
N SER A 124 -22.54 -27.61 -19.89
CA SER A 124 -21.76 -26.74 -20.78
C SER A 124 -21.41 -27.41 -22.13
N PRO A 125 -21.65 -26.75 -23.27
CA PRO A 125 -21.24 -27.23 -24.59
C PRO A 125 -19.70 -27.29 -24.78
N VAL A 126 -18.91 -26.73 -23.85
CA VAL A 126 -17.45 -26.75 -23.87
C VAL A 126 -16.87 -28.16 -23.66
N ALA A 127 -17.60 -29.06 -22.98
CA ALA A 127 -17.18 -30.46 -22.81
C ALA A 127 -17.15 -31.26 -24.13
N ARG A 128 -17.82 -30.78 -25.19
CA ARG A 128 -17.66 -31.33 -26.55
C ARG A 128 -16.42 -30.80 -27.26
N ALA A 129 -16.00 -29.56 -26.98
CA ALA A 129 -14.84 -28.94 -27.60
C ALA A 129 -13.51 -29.58 -27.12
N SER A 130 -13.43 -30.04 -25.87
CA SER A 130 -12.24 -30.74 -25.35
C SER A 130 -11.98 -32.09 -26.01
N ARG A 131 -13.02 -32.77 -26.53
CA ARG A 131 -12.84 -34.00 -27.33
C ARG A 131 -12.27 -33.72 -28.73
N LEU A 132 -12.44 -32.52 -29.28
CA LEU A 132 -11.85 -32.11 -30.56
C LEU A 132 -10.41 -31.60 -30.41
N LEU A 133 -10.04 -31.06 -29.24
CA LEU A 133 -8.67 -30.61 -28.97
C LEU A 133 -7.70 -31.75 -28.62
N ALA A 134 -8.20 -32.88 -28.09
CA ALA A 134 -7.36 -34.06 -27.83
C ALA A 134 -6.75 -34.68 -29.11
N SER A 135 -7.38 -34.47 -30.28
CA SER A 135 -6.87 -34.88 -31.59
C SER A 135 -5.88 -33.91 -32.24
N ALA A 136 -5.65 -32.73 -31.66
CA ALA A 136 -4.78 -31.68 -32.21
C ALA A 136 -3.38 -31.63 -31.58
N SER A 137 -3.05 -32.53 -30.64
CA SER A 137 -1.71 -32.63 -30.06
C SER A 137 -0.75 -33.41 -30.97
N LYS A 138 -0.46 -32.85 -32.15
CA LYS A 138 0.80 -33.14 -32.84
C LYS A 138 1.88 -32.35 -32.10
N THR A 139 2.78 -33.04 -31.43
CA THR A 139 3.95 -32.48 -30.77
C THR A 139 4.78 -31.66 -31.78
N LEU A 140 4.86 -30.34 -31.59
CA LEU A 140 5.85 -29.52 -32.27
C LEU A 140 7.19 -29.70 -31.53
N PRO A 141 8.27 -30.19 -32.20
CA PRO A 141 9.57 -30.27 -31.58
C PRO A 141 10.09 -28.85 -31.30
N ALA A 142 10.53 -28.62 -30.07
CA ALA A 142 11.25 -27.42 -29.66
C ALA A 142 12.61 -27.39 -30.38
N SER A 143 12.67 -26.73 -31.53
CA SER A 143 13.92 -26.36 -32.20
C SER A 143 13.64 -25.25 -33.20
N GLN A 144 14.35 -24.13 -33.04
CA GLN A 144 14.42 -22.97 -33.94
C GLN A 144 13.24 -21.99 -33.93
N ALA A 145 13.03 -21.30 -32.80
CA ALA A 145 12.60 -19.91 -32.89
C ALA A 145 13.81 -19.10 -33.41
N SER A 146 13.84 -18.85 -34.72
CA SER A 146 14.91 -18.08 -35.37
C SER A 146 14.95 -16.66 -34.82
N TYR A 147 16.15 -16.09 -34.76
CA TYR A 147 16.37 -14.69 -34.36
C TYR A 147 15.50 -13.72 -35.16
N GLU A 148 15.24 -14.01 -36.45
CA GLU A 148 14.28 -13.28 -37.28
C GLU A 148 12.88 -13.18 -36.66
N THR A 149 12.40 -14.22 -35.98
CA THR A 149 11.06 -14.21 -35.36
C THR A 149 11.02 -13.26 -34.17
N ILE A 150 12.10 -13.17 -33.40
CA ILE A 150 12.23 -12.25 -32.27
C ILE A 150 12.35 -10.79 -32.77
N VAL A 151 13.13 -10.55 -33.82
CA VAL A 151 13.27 -9.23 -34.44
C VAL A 151 11.96 -8.78 -35.07
N GLN A 152 11.23 -9.69 -35.72
CA GLN A 152 9.94 -9.38 -36.33
C GLN A 152 8.86 -9.08 -35.29
N TYR A 153 8.89 -9.77 -34.14
CA TYR A 153 8.03 -9.46 -33.00
C TYR A 153 8.33 -8.07 -32.41
N MET A 154 9.61 -7.73 -32.23
CA MET A 154 10.00 -6.39 -31.75
C MET A 154 9.67 -5.27 -32.75
N ARG A 155 9.73 -5.53 -34.06
CA ARG A 155 9.28 -4.57 -35.08
C ARG A 155 7.77 -4.39 -35.09
N GLN A 156 7.01 -5.46 -34.90
CA GLN A 156 5.54 -5.38 -34.79
C GLN A 156 5.09 -4.67 -33.52
N HIS A 157 5.88 -4.76 -32.44
CA HIS A 157 5.65 -4.07 -31.19
C HIS A 157 6.66 -2.94 -30.97
N ALA A 158 6.96 -2.19 -32.04
CA ALA A 158 7.76 -0.97 -31.95
C ALA A 158 7.09 -0.04 -30.93
N VAL A 159 7.70 -0.04 -29.75
CA VAL A 159 7.50 0.78 -28.55
C VAL A 159 6.59 1.97 -28.82
N ASP A 160 5.35 1.89 -28.33
CA ASP A 160 4.51 3.08 -28.18
C ASP A 160 5.34 4.12 -27.42
N ALA A 161 5.62 5.25 -28.08
CA ALA A 161 6.34 6.35 -27.46
C ALA A 161 5.49 6.85 -26.29
N VAL A 162 5.83 6.41 -25.07
CA VAL A 162 5.21 6.92 -23.85
C VAL A 162 5.73 8.35 -23.67
N MET A 163 4.94 9.32 -24.15
CA MET A 163 5.17 10.73 -23.90
C MET A 163 4.91 11.01 -22.43
N ILE A 164 5.99 11.14 -21.65
CA ILE A 164 5.94 11.61 -20.28
C ILE A 164 5.98 13.13 -20.32
N GLU A 165 4.82 13.79 -20.19
CA GLU A 165 4.76 15.24 -20.04
C GLU A 165 5.26 15.64 -18.64
N MET A 166 6.26 16.52 -18.58
CA MET A 166 6.69 17.09 -17.31
C MET A 166 5.67 18.14 -16.82
N PRO A 167 5.27 18.10 -15.54
CA PRO A 167 4.43 19.14 -14.96
C PRO A 167 5.18 20.48 -14.91
N SER A 168 4.52 21.55 -15.37
CA SER A 168 5.09 22.91 -15.49
C SER A 168 5.48 23.59 -14.17
N SER A 169 5.18 22.98 -13.02
CA SER A 169 5.48 23.49 -11.69
C SER A 169 6.69 22.84 -11.01
N ALA A 170 7.36 21.89 -11.66
CA ALA A 170 8.51 21.20 -11.08
C ALA A 170 9.82 21.92 -11.43
N ALA A 171 10.35 22.71 -10.50
CA ALA A 171 11.71 23.21 -10.57
C ALA A 171 12.69 22.05 -10.33
N PHE A 172 13.10 21.36 -11.40
CA PHE A 172 14.14 20.34 -11.33
C PHE A 172 15.52 21.01 -11.27
N SER A 173 16.19 20.93 -10.12
CA SER A 173 17.63 21.17 -10.05
C SER A 173 18.33 19.91 -10.53
N GLN A 174 18.83 19.94 -11.77
CA GLN A 174 19.52 18.83 -12.40
C GLN A 174 20.94 18.72 -11.79
N MET A 175 21.07 18.06 -10.64
CA MET A 175 22.38 17.73 -10.07
C MET A 175 22.91 16.44 -10.69
N GLY A 176 23.64 16.57 -11.80
CA GLY A 176 24.43 15.49 -12.36
C GLY A 176 24.36 15.39 -13.88
N ILE A 177 25.44 14.88 -14.48
CA ILE A 177 25.53 14.57 -15.90
C ILE A 177 24.89 13.19 -16.11
N PRO A 178 23.78 13.05 -16.86
CA PRO A 178 23.20 11.74 -17.13
C PRO A 178 24.17 10.92 -17.99
N VAL A 179 24.40 9.67 -17.59
CA VAL A 179 25.19 8.70 -18.36
C VAL A 179 24.20 7.76 -19.04
N PHE A 180 24.17 7.80 -20.37
CA PHE A 180 23.40 6.85 -21.17
C PHE A 180 24.21 5.57 -21.33
N VAL A 181 23.67 4.44 -20.87
CA VAL A 181 24.25 3.11 -21.12
C VAL A 181 23.36 2.41 -22.14
N SER A 182 23.82 2.34 -23.39
CA SER A 182 23.22 1.48 -24.41
C SER A 182 23.86 0.09 -24.34
N TYR A 183 23.07 -0.96 -24.20
CA TYR A 183 23.55 -2.33 -24.35
C TYR A 183 23.54 -2.70 -25.84
N GLY A 184 24.68 -2.46 -26.48
CA GLY A 184 24.99 -2.76 -27.88
C GLY A 184 26.43 -2.34 -28.14
N GLU A 185 27.17 -3.10 -28.94
CA GLU A 185 28.60 -2.95 -29.31
C GLU A 185 29.20 -1.53 -29.14
N PRO A 186 30.37 -1.39 -28.47
CA PRO A 186 30.96 -0.08 -28.20
C PRO A 186 31.57 0.54 -29.46
N LEU A 187 30.78 1.37 -30.15
CA LEU A 187 31.33 2.42 -31.02
C LEU A 187 31.73 3.59 -30.12
N ILE A 188 32.99 3.59 -29.70
CA ILE A 188 33.65 4.76 -29.13
C ILE A 188 33.76 5.80 -30.25
N GLU A 189 32.76 6.65 -30.39
CA GLU A 189 32.86 7.86 -31.20
C GLU A 189 33.21 9.03 -30.27
N MET A 190 34.50 9.35 -30.23
CA MET A 190 34.99 10.57 -29.58
C MET A 190 34.54 11.77 -30.41
N VAL A 191 33.48 12.45 -29.98
CA VAL A 191 33.11 13.76 -30.55
C VAL A 191 34.05 14.82 -29.95
N PRO A 192 34.87 15.51 -30.76
CA PRO A 192 35.74 16.56 -30.25
C PRO A 192 34.91 17.79 -29.87
N SER A 193 35.20 18.30 -28.68
CA SER A 193 34.68 19.53 -28.10
C SER A 193 35.07 20.74 -28.95
N ALA A 194 34.16 21.21 -29.82
CA ALA A 194 34.29 22.50 -30.46
C ALA A 194 33.75 23.58 -29.52
N ALA A 195 34.68 24.24 -28.82
CA ALA A 195 34.44 25.54 -28.21
C ALA A 195 34.07 26.54 -29.31
N GLN A 196 32.86 27.09 -29.28
CA GLN A 196 32.55 28.37 -29.93
C GLN A 196 31.86 29.27 -28.93
N GLY A 197 32.58 30.33 -28.57
CA GLY A 197 32.13 31.39 -27.70
C GLY A 197 30.95 32.16 -28.29
N GLY A 198 30.08 32.59 -27.40
CA GLY A 198 28.96 33.45 -27.72
C GLY A 198 29.42 34.77 -28.34
N GLY A 199 29.00 34.99 -29.58
CA GLY A 199 28.94 36.29 -30.20
C GLY A 199 27.76 37.08 -29.62
N SER A 200 28.09 38.21 -28.98
CA SER A 200 27.19 39.33 -28.73
C SER A 200 26.57 39.80 -30.03
N PHE A 201 25.25 40.07 -30.07
CA PHE A 201 24.71 41.26 -30.75
C PHE A 201 23.25 41.53 -30.32
N ARG A 202 23.11 42.70 -29.67
CA ARG A 202 21.96 43.64 -29.56
C ARG A 202 20.56 43.14 -29.24
#